data_AF-A0A0C2YVL8-F1
#
_entry.id   AF-A0A0C2YVL8-F1
#
_cell.length_a   1.000
_cell.length_b   1.000
_cell.length_c   1.000
_cell.angle_alpha   90.00
_cell.angle_beta   90.00
_cell.angle_gamma   90.00
#
_symmetry.space_group_name_H-M   'P 1'
#
loop_
_entity.id
_entity.type
_entity.pdbx_description
1 polymer ?
#
loop_
_entity_poly.entity_id
_entity_poly.type
_entity_poly.pdbx_seq_one_letter_code
_entity_poly.pdbx_strand_id
1 'polypeptide(L)'
;MIAFSRFRQLLCFVLAVTAAISLTLGIYYWRFFLRPGVAWLVVSVEGLSLIRSTWSLIRKPAFAIPQPVASEAIGLFVLFPFHLIIALLISTLSAKHGNHDHNLGFTMLRVFTMSGAILHMIYTIGLVAIAVLTVPAFDPDVWLRDVDSTPSPFPLAIIFAFAFPCLARRFESTRAFVRQSALPGDQCLPTCLLDCNIHGAKALGRVVPARERVCGGHQCCLMCL
;
A
#
# COMPACT_ATOMS: atom_id res chain seq x y z
N MET A 1 -13.62 -5.78 4.87
CA MET A 1 -12.27 -5.30 4.52
C MET A 1 -12.16 -3.85 4.89
N ILE A 2 -11.18 -3.46 5.70
CA ILE A 2 -10.90 -2.05 5.99
C ILE A 2 -10.46 -1.40 4.67
N ALA A 3 -11.11 -0.31 4.26
CA ALA A 3 -10.70 0.42 3.06
C ALA A 3 -9.27 0.92 3.24
N PHE A 4 -8.42 0.76 2.22
CA PHE A 4 -7.01 1.18 2.24
C PHE A 4 -6.83 2.63 2.71
N SER A 5 -7.74 3.54 2.31
CA SER A 5 -7.72 4.93 2.74
C SER A 5 -7.81 5.10 4.28
N ARG A 6 -8.64 4.29 4.96
CA ARG A 6 -8.73 4.34 6.44
C ARG A 6 -7.46 3.82 7.10
N PHE A 7 -6.89 2.74 6.58
CA PHE A 7 -5.61 2.22 7.05
C PHE A 7 -4.50 3.27 6.91
N ARG A 8 -4.43 3.92 5.75
CA ARG A 8 -3.47 5.00 5.46
C ARG A 8 -3.64 6.18 6.41
N GLN A 9 -4.87 6.66 6.60
CA GLN A 9 -5.17 7.77 7.53
C GLN A 9 -4.76 7.43 8.96
N LEU A 10 -5.07 6.21 9.43
CA LEU A 10 -4.65 5.75 10.75
C LEU A 10 -3.12 5.72 10.88
N LEU A 11 -2.42 5.21 9.87
CA LEU A 11 -0.97 5.13 9.87
C LEU A 11 -0.31 6.52 9.86
N CYS A 12 -0.79 7.44 9.03
CA CYS A 12 -0.33 8.83 9.01
C CYS A 12 -0.61 9.55 10.34
N PHE A 13 -1.74 9.27 10.99
CA PHE A 13 -2.05 9.79 12.32
C PHE A 13 -1.09 9.26 13.39
N VAL A 14 -0.84 7.95 13.42
CA VAL A 14 0.13 7.35 14.35
C VAL A 14 1.54 7.91 14.13
N LEU A 15 1.97 8.07 12.87
CA LEU A 15 3.25 8.69 12.53
C LEU A 15 3.30 10.15 13.01
N ALA A 16 2.25 10.94 12.79
CA ALA A 16 2.19 12.33 13.25
C ALA A 16 2.25 12.44 14.78
N VAL A 17 1.50 11.62 15.51
CA VAL A 17 1.53 11.62 16.98
C VAL A 17 2.89 11.20 17.51
N THR A 18 3.49 10.14 16.94
CA THR A 18 4.83 9.67 17.32
C THR A 18 5.87 10.76 17.08
N ALA A 19 5.84 11.40 15.92
CA ALA A 19 6.74 12.51 15.59
C ALA A 19 6.54 13.71 16.52
N ALA A 20 5.31 14.06 16.88
CA ALA A 20 5.03 15.14 17.83
C ALA A 20 5.59 14.84 19.24
N ILE A 21 5.47 13.60 19.72
CA ILE A 21 6.03 13.17 21.00
C ILE A 21 7.56 13.22 20.94
N SER A 22 8.18 12.65 19.91
CA SER A 22 9.64 12.71 19.74
C SER A 22 10.17 14.14 19.63
N LEU A 23 9.46 15.00 18.89
CA LEU A 23 9.81 16.41 18.71
C LEU A 23 9.75 17.18 20.03
N THR A 24 8.65 17.03 20.78
CA THR A 24 8.48 17.69 22.08
C THR A 24 9.51 17.23 23.11
N LEU A 25 9.77 15.92 23.19
CA LEU A 25 10.84 15.37 24.02
C LEU A 25 12.22 15.86 23.57
N GLY A 26 12.48 15.91 22.27
CA GLY A 26 13.75 16.39 21.70
C GLY A 26 14.02 17.86 22.03
N ILE A 27 12.99 18.72 21.94
CA ILE A 27 13.07 20.13 22.35
C ILE A 27 13.26 20.26 23.86
N TYR A 28 12.51 19.50 24.65
CA TYR A 28 12.61 19.53 26.11
C TYR A 28 14.00 19.10 26.60
N TYR A 29 14.55 18.02 26.05
CA TYR A 29 15.87 17.49 26.42
C TYR A 29 17.03 18.14 25.67
N TRP A 30 16.78 19.16 24.83
CA TRP A 30 17.78 19.84 24.00
C TRP A 30 19.09 20.17 24.73
N ARG A 31 18.98 20.74 25.94
CA ARG A 31 20.11 21.19 26.75
C ARG A 31 20.95 20.05 27.33
N PHE A 32 20.41 18.83 27.36
CA PHE A 32 21.06 17.66 27.95
C PHE A 32 21.82 16.82 26.91
N PHE A 33 21.68 17.11 25.61
CA PHE A 33 22.47 16.44 24.58
C PHE A 33 23.95 16.86 24.67
N LEU A 34 24.85 15.88 24.68
CA LEU A 34 26.31 16.14 24.64
C LEU A 34 26.74 16.89 23.37
N ARG A 35 26.04 16.65 22.25
CA ARG A 35 26.32 17.26 20.96
C ARG A 35 25.06 18.00 20.48
N PRO A 36 25.05 19.34 20.41
CA PRO A 36 23.87 20.10 20.00
C PRO A 36 23.44 19.79 18.56
N GLY A 37 24.38 19.38 17.69
CA GLY A 37 24.06 18.95 16.33
C GLY A 37 23.13 17.74 16.27
N VAL A 38 23.23 16.80 17.22
CA VAL A 38 22.35 15.62 17.26
C VAL A 38 20.93 16.02 17.65
N ALA A 39 20.80 16.93 18.62
CA ALA A 39 19.50 17.48 18.99
C ALA A 39 18.85 18.22 17.80
N TRP A 40 19.62 19.03 17.06
CA TRP A 40 19.11 19.76 15.87
C TRP A 40 18.62 18.78 14.82
N LEU A 41 19.36 17.68 14.61
CA LEU A 41 19.00 16.65 13.66
C LEU A 41 17.68 15.96 14.05
N VAL A 42 17.54 15.53 15.31
CA VAL A 42 16.31 14.92 15.84
C VAL A 42 15.11 15.85 15.65
N VAL A 43 15.23 17.10 16.11
CA VAL A 43 14.15 18.09 16.02
C VAL A 43 13.78 18.40 14.58
N SER A 44 14.77 18.54 13.69
CA SER A 44 14.52 18.84 12.27
C SER A 44 13.80 17.71 11.55
N VAL A 45 14.24 16.46 11.73
CA VAL A 45 13.65 15.33 11.01
C VAL A 45 12.28 14.94 11.56
N GLU A 46 12.10 14.93 12.87
CA GLU A 46 10.78 14.68 13.47
C GLU A 46 9.81 15.83 13.13
N GLY A 47 10.32 17.07 13.05
CA GLY A 47 9.55 18.22 12.57
C GLY A 47 9.08 18.07 11.11
N LEU A 48 9.98 17.68 10.20
CA LEU A 48 9.62 17.42 8.80
C LEU A 48 8.65 16.22 8.67
N SER A 49 8.85 15.18 9.48
CA SER A 49 7.96 14.01 9.51
C SER A 49 6.56 14.37 10.00
N LEU A 50 6.46 15.22 11.02
CA LEU A 50 5.21 15.76 11.53
C LEU A 50 4.50 16.63 10.48
N ILE A 51 5.22 17.56 9.85
CA ILE A 51 4.68 18.43 8.79
C ILE A 51 4.15 17.58 7.64
N ARG A 52 4.94 16.61 7.15
CA ARG A 52 4.53 15.73 6.05
C ARG A 52 3.30 14.90 6.40
N SER A 53 3.29 14.25 7.57
CA SER A 53 2.19 13.37 7.98
C SER A 53 0.90 14.16 8.22
N THR A 54 1.02 15.35 8.83
CA THR A 54 -0.10 16.28 9.03
C THR A 54 -0.61 16.81 7.69
N TRP A 55 0.29 17.18 6.78
CA TRP A 55 -0.08 17.62 5.43
C TRP A 55 -0.86 16.53 4.68
N SER A 56 -0.41 15.27 4.77
CA SER A 56 -1.13 14.14 4.16
C SER A 56 -2.54 13.94 4.73
N LEU A 57 -2.79 14.28 6.00
CA LEU A 57 -4.11 14.17 6.62
C LEU A 57 -5.03 15.34 6.24
N ILE A 58 -4.48 16.56 6.22
CA ILE A 58 -5.25 17.80 6.02
C ILE A 58 -5.50 18.08 4.53
N ARG A 59 -4.61 17.65 3.63
CA ARG A 59 -4.65 18.02 2.20
C ARG A 59 -5.99 17.77 1.52
N LYS A 60 -6.54 16.56 1.68
CA LYS A 60 -7.80 16.16 1.05
C LYS A 60 -9.02 16.89 1.64
N PRO A 61 -9.25 16.90 2.97
CA PRO A 61 -10.42 17.59 3.53
C PRO A 61 -10.35 19.12 3.41
N ALA A 62 -9.16 19.73 3.50
CA ALA A 62 -9.04 21.18 3.48
C ALA A 62 -8.95 21.78 2.07
N PHE A 63 -8.30 21.10 1.12
CA PHE A 63 -8.02 21.66 -0.20
C PHE A 63 -8.65 20.90 -1.37
N ALA A 64 -9.24 19.71 -1.12
CA ALA A 64 -9.75 18.81 -2.16
C ALA A 64 -8.71 18.45 -3.25
N ILE A 65 -7.41 18.58 -2.93
CA ILE A 65 -6.32 18.27 -3.86
C ILE A 65 -6.01 16.77 -3.78
N PRO A 66 -5.98 16.03 -4.92
CA PRO A 66 -5.61 14.61 -4.93
C PRO A 66 -4.15 14.42 -4.50
N GLN A 67 -3.87 13.31 -3.83
CA GLN A 67 -2.54 12.96 -3.37
C GLN A 67 -2.00 11.80 -4.21
N PRO A 68 -1.18 12.06 -5.24
CA PRO A 68 -0.68 11.01 -6.10
C PRO A 68 0.25 10.07 -5.33
N VAL A 69 0.16 8.78 -5.63
CA VAL A 69 1.02 7.72 -5.04
C VAL A 69 2.50 8.08 -5.15
N ALA A 70 2.93 8.62 -6.31
CA ALA A 70 4.30 9.06 -6.53
C ALA A 70 4.74 10.16 -5.53
N SER A 71 3.90 11.16 -5.29
CA SER A 71 4.25 12.25 -4.35
C SER A 71 4.42 11.74 -2.92
N GLU A 72 3.58 10.79 -2.51
CA GLU A 72 3.67 10.17 -1.18
C GLU A 72 4.94 9.31 -1.08
N ALA A 73 5.20 8.47 -2.09
CA ALA A 73 6.38 7.62 -2.14
C ALA A 73 7.68 8.43 -2.15
N ILE A 74 7.76 9.51 -2.93
CA ILE A 74 8.92 10.41 -2.95
C ILE A 74 9.12 11.07 -1.58
N GLY A 75 8.05 11.59 -0.96
CA GLY A 75 8.14 12.20 0.36
C GLY A 75 8.66 11.23 1.43
N LEU A 76 8.18 9.99 1.41
CA LEU A 76 8.65 8.92 2.29
C LEU A 76 10.09 8.49 1.96
N PHE A 77 10.46 8.41 0.68
CA PHE A 77 11.81 8.00 0.29
C PHE A 77 12.86 9.04 0.69
N VAL A 78 12.54 10.34 0.56
CA VAL A 78 13.43 11.44 0.95
C VAL A 78 13.69 11.43 2.47
N LEU A 79 12.68 11.14 3.31
CA LEU A 79 12.84 11.11 4.77
C LEU A 79 13.46 9.81 5.30
N PHE A 80 13.41 8.72 4.53
CA PHE A 80 13.90 7.40 4.92
C PHE A 80 15.36 7.39 5.43
N PRO A 81 16.37 7.91 4.71
CA PRO A 81 17.76 7.86 5.19
C PRO A 81 17.96 8.68 6.47
N PHE A 82 17.23 9.78 6.62
CA PHE A 82 17.33 10.63 7.81
C PHE A 82 16.77 9.96 9.06
N HIS A 83 15.62 9.28 8.94
CA HIS A 83 15.07 8.47 10.03
C HIS A 83 16.02 7.34 10.43
N LEU A 84 16.69 6.68 9.48
CA LEU A 84 17.67 5.65 9.77
C LEU A 84 18.90 6.20 10.51
N ILE A 85 19.44 7.34 10.06
CA ILE A 85 20.59 8.00 10.70
C ILE A 85 20.24 8.36 12.14
N ILE A 86 19.08 8.96 12.38
CA ILE A 86 18.67 9.33 13.74
C ILE A 86 18.43 8.09 14.61
N ALA A 87 17.78 7.06 14.09
CA ALA A 87 17.57 5.80 14.80
C ALA A 87 18.92 5.20 15.26
N LEU A 88 19.91 5.15 14.37
CA LEU A 88 21.25 4.69 14.70
C LEU A 88 21.93 5.60 15.72
N LEU A 89 21.91 6.92 15.51
CA LEU A 89 22.52 7.88 16.44
C LEU A 89 21.92 7.75 17.84
N ILE A 90 20.58 7.78 17.96
CA ILE A 90 19.90 7.70 19.25
C ILE A 90 20.08 6.35 19.94
N SER A 91 20.35 5.29 19.17
CA SER A 91 20.70 3.97 19.72
C SER A 91 22.05 3.94 20.44
N THR A 92 22.98 4.80 20.00
CA THR A 92 24.35 4.88 20.51
C THR A 92 24.53 5.92 21.61
N LEU A 93 23.54 6.80 21.80
CA LEU A 93 23.58 7.78 22.88
C LEU A 93 23.44 7.07 24.23
N SER A 94 24.47 7.22 25.06
CA SER A 94 24.41 6.87 26.49
C SER A 94 24.00 8.10 27.29
N ALA A 95 23.09 7.93 28.25
CA ALA A 95 22.77 8.97 29.21
C ALA A 95 24.03 9.37 29.99
N LYS A 96 24.25 10.68 30.16
CA LYS A 96 25.31 11.20 31.02
C LYS A 96 25.01 10.75 32.45
N HIS A 97 25.89 9.93 33.04
CA HIS A 97 25.74 9.42 34.40
C HIS A 97 25.67 10.61 35.37
N GLY A 98 24.54 10.77 36.06
CA GLY A 98 24.38 11.83 37.06
C GLY A 98 22.96 12.00 37.61
N ASN A 99 21.91 11.84 36.78
CA ASN A 99 20.51 12.01 37.21
C ASN A 99 19.65 10.86 36.69
N HIS A 100 19.11 10.03 37.60
CA HIS A 100 18.21 8.92 37.28
C HIS A 100 16.93 9.40 36.54
N ASP A 101 16.40 10.57 36.89
CA ASP A 101 15.15 11.09 36.31
C ASP A 101 15.26 11.40 34.81
N HIS A 102 16.45 11.78 34.32
CA HIS A 102 16.64 12.06 32.89
C HIS A 102 16.80 10.79 32.06
N ASN A 103 17.19 9.67 32.66
CA ASN A 103 17.42 8.42 31.95
C ASN A 103 16.12 7.86 31.35
N LEU A 104 15.00 7.99 32.07
CA LEU A 104 13.68 7.56 31.58
C LEU A 104 13.25 8.41 30.37
N GLY A 105 13.46 9.73 30.43
CA GLY A 105 13.14 10.64 29.34
C GLY A 105 13.89 10.33 28.05
N PHE A 106 15.20 10.10 28.15
CA PHE A 106 16.02 9.67 27.01
C PHE A 106 15.61 8.31 26.47
N THR A 107 15.23 7.38 27.35
CA THR A 107 14.73 6.06 26.95
C THR A 107 13.41 6.19 26.19
N MET A 108 12.48 7.02 26.66
CA MET A 108 11.22 7.29 25.95
C MET A 108 11.47 7.91 24.58
N LEU A 109 12.32 8.94 24.49
CA LEU A 109 12.70 9.55 23.22
C LEU A 109 13.28 8.51 22.25
N ARG A 110 14.17 7.63 22.73
CA ARG A 110 14.73 6.54 21.94
C ARG A 110 13.65 5.58 21.43
N VAL A 111 12.72 5.16 22.28
CA VAL A 111 11.62 4.26 21.90
C VAL A 111 10.72 4.90 20.85
N PHE A 112 10.30 6.15 21.06
CA PHE A 112 9.41 6.83 20.11
C PHE A 112 10.10 7.09 18.77
N THR A 113 11.33 7.62 18.76
CA THR A 113 12.08 7.85 17.51
C THR A 113 12.38 6.54 16.76
N MET A 114 12.71 5.45 17.47
CA MET A 114 12.87 4.12 16.86
C MET A 114 11.57 3.60 16.27
N SER A 115 10.47 3.70 17.02
CA SER A 115 9.16 3.24 16.54
C SER A 115 8.70 4.04 15.33
N GLY A 116 8.92 5.36 15.32
CA GLY A 116 8.65 6.23 14.18
C GLY A 116 9.46 5.83 12.96
N ALA A 117 10.76 5.58 13.11
CA ALA A 117 11.61 5.08 12.03
C ALA A 117 11.12 3.74 11.47
N ILE A 118 10.82 2.76 12.33
CA ILE A 118 10.32 1.44 11.92
C ILE A 118 8.99 1.57 11.17
N LEU A 119 8.03 2.31 11.70
CA LEU A 119 6.73 2.53 11.05
C LEU A 119 6.90 3.20 9.69
N HIS A 120 7.78 4.20 9.61
CA HIS A 120 8.09 4.89 8.37
C HIS A 120 8.70 3.93 7.33
N MET A 121 9.66 3.09 7.74
CA MET A 121 10.25 2.07 6.84
C MET A 121 9.22 1.06 6.34
N ILE A 122 8.39 0.51 7.23
CA ILE A 122 7.33 -0.44 6.87
C ILE A 122 6.37 0.22 5.87
N TYR A 123 6.00 1.47 6.11
CA TYR A 123 5.11 2.20 5.22
C TYR A 123 5.73 2.46 3.85
N THR A 124 6.97 2.94 3.79
CA THR A 124 7.69 3.18 2.52
C THR A 124 7.81 1.89 1.71
N ILE A 125 8.30 0.82 2.33
CA ILE A 125 8.51 -0.47 1.66
C ILE A 125 7.16 -1.04 1.20
N GLY A 126 6.15 -1.02 2.06
CA GLY A 126 4.82 -1.51 1.74
C GLY A 126 4.18 -0.75 0.58
N LEU A 127 4.23 0.58 0.59
CA LEU A 127 3.68 1.42 -0.47
C LEU A 127 4.38 1.17 -1.81
N VAL A 128 5.72 1.16 -1.82
CA VAL A 128 6.51 0.92 -3.03
C VAL A 128 6.30 -0.48 -3.57
N ALA A 129 6.33 -1.51 -2.71
CA ALA A 129 6.11 -2.90 -3.12
C ALA A 129 4.72 -3.08 -3.76
N ILE A 130 3.68 -2.54 -3.12
CA ILE A 130 2.31 -2.60 -3.63
C ILE A 130 2.18 -1.83 -4.96
N ALA A 131 2.78 -0.64 -5.08
CA ALA A 131 2.74 0.14 -6.32
C ALA A 131 3.46 -0.58 -7.47
N VAL A 132 4.66 -1.11 -7.22
CA VAL A 132 5.45 -1.86 -8.21
C VAL A 132 4.75 -3.13 -8.66
N LEU A 133 4.06 -3.85 -7.76
CA LEU A 133 3.25 -5.02 -8.13
C LEU A 133 2.00 -4.64 -8.93
N THR A 134 1.46 -3.44 -8.72
CA THR A 134 0.24 -2.97 -9.38
C THR A 134 0.47 -2.58 -10.85
N VAL A 135 1.63 -1.98 -11.15
CA VAL A 135 2.01 -1.54 -12.52
C VAL A 135 1.84 -2.65 -13.57
N PRO A 136 2.46 -3.85 -13.42
CA PRO A 136 2.32 -4.90 -14.42
C PRO A 136 1.00 -5.67 -14.31
N ALA A 137 0.30 -5.59 -13.18
CA ALA A 137 -0.87 -6.40 -12.93
C ALA A 137 -2.13 -5.85 -13.62
N PHE A 138 -2.40 -4.54 -13.51
CA PHE A 138 -3.63 -3.96 -14.06
C PHE A 138 -3.62 -2.43 -14.27
N ASP A 139 -2.63 -1.68 -13.77
CA ASP A 139 -2.68 -0.21 -13.79
C ASP A 139 -1.30 0.45 -13.97
N PRO A 140 -0.88 0.75 -15.22
CA PRO A 140 0.42 1.35 -15.50
C PRO A 140 0.55 2.79 -14.93
N ASP A 141 -0.59 3.48 -14.75
CA ASP A 141 -0.64 4.88 -14.29
C ASP A 141 -0.86 5.00 -12.78
N VAL A 142 -0.68 3.92 -12.01
CA VAL A 142 -0.89 3.87 -10.55
C VAL A 142 -0.14 4.97 -9.80
N TRP A 143 1.02 5.37 -10.30
CA TRP A 143 1.86 6.43 -9.71
C TRP A 143 1.19 7.81 -9.70
N LEU A 144 0.35 8.10 -10.70
CA LEU A 144 -0.35 9.38 -10.84
C LEU A 144 -1.72 9.37 -10.15
N ARG A 145 -2.24 8.20 -9.81
CA ARG A 145 -3.56 8.06 -9.17
C ARG A 145 -3.57 8.60 -7.74
N ASP A 146 -4.71 9.16 -7.36
CA ASP A 146 -4.97 9.54 -5.97
C ASP A 146 -4.97 8.29 -5.09
N VAL A 147 -4.11 8.29 -4.07
CA VAL A 147 -3.93 7.18 -3.13
C VAL A 147 -5.20 6.91 -2.29
N ASP A 148 -6.06 7.92 -2.14
CA ASP A 148 -7.37 7.83 -1.48
C ASP A 148 -8.55 7.75 -2.47
N SER A 149 -8.31 7.44 -3.75
CA SER A 149 -9.40 7.27 -4.71
C SER A 149 -10.30 6.08 -4.36
N THR A 150 -11.56 6.17 -4.78
CA THR A 150 -12.52 5.06 -4.74
C THR A 150 -12.89 4.73 -6.19
N PRO A 151 -12.64 3.49 -6.67
CA PRO A 151 -12.06 2.34 -5.97
C PRO A 151 -10.58 2.56 -5.60
N SER A 152 -10.10 1.86 -4.56
CA SER A 152 -8.71 1.97 -4.12
C SER A 152 -7.76 1.51 -5.23
N PRO A 153 -6.62 2.21 -5.44
CA PRO A 153 -5.61 1.79 -6.43
C PRO A 153 -4.95 0.45 -6.06
N PHE A 154 -5.15 -0.04 -4.83
CA PHE A 154 -4.51 -1.24 -4.30
C PHE A 154 -5.53 -2.29 -3.83
N PRO A 155 -6.22 -2.98 -4.75
CA PRO A 155 -7.03 -4.14 -4.44
C PRO A 155 -6.13 -5.27 -3.93
N LEU A 156 -5.93 -5.34 -2.61
CA LEU A 156 -5.04 -6.31 -1.96
C LEU A 156 -5.36 -7.76 -2.35
N ALA A 157 -6.64 -8.07 -2.63
CA ALA A 157 -7.04 -9.40 -3.11
C ALA A 157 -6.43 -9.74 -4.47
N ILE A 158 -6.37 -8.79 -5.40
CA ILE A 158 -5.78 -8.97 -6.74
C ILE A 158 -4.26 -9.04 -6.61
N ILE A 159 -3.65 -8.15 -5.82
CA ILE A 159 -2.20 -8.14 -5.59
C ILE A 159 -1.75 -9.46 -4.94
N PHE A 160 -2.49 -9.94 -3.93
CA PHE A 160 -2.20 -11.22 -3.30
C PHE A 160 -2.39 -12.39 -4.27
N ALA A 161 -3.41 -12.33 -5.12
CA ALA A 161 -3.62 -13.36 -6.14
C ALA A 161 -2.47 -13.42 -7.16
N PHE A 162 -1.97 -12.25 -7.56
CA PHE A 162 -0.84 -12.10 -8.47
C PHE A 162 0.48 -12.58 -7.83
N ALA A 163 0.74 -12.19 -6.58
CA ALA A 163 1.97 -12.57 -5.87
C ALA A 163 2.00 -14.04 -5.44
N PHE A 164 0.84 -14.64 -5.11
CA PHE A 164 0.74 -16.01 -4.59
C PHE A 164 -0.33 -16.83 -5.32
N PRO A 165 -0.15 -17.16 -6.61
CA PRO A 165 -1.17 -17.81 -7.43
C PRO A 165 -1.65 -19.15 -6.85
N CYS A 166 -0.75 -19.92 -6.21
CA CYS A 166 -1.08 -21.20 -5.57
C CYS A 166 -2.05 -21.05 -4.40
N LEU A 167 -1.92 -19.98 -3.60
CA LEU A 167 -2.82 -19.69 -2.48
C LEU A 167 -4.12 -19.05 -2.98
N ALA A 168 -4.03 -18.22 -4.03
CA ALA A 168 -5.15 -17.50 -4.63
C ALA A 168 -6.28 -18.40 -5.11
N ARG A 169 -5.96 -19.58 -5.66
CA ARG A 169 -6.95 -20.56 -6.16
C ARG A 169 -7.92 -21.04 -5.09
N ARG A 170 -7.55 -20.94 -3.81
CA ARG A 170 -8.38 -21.36 -2.67
C ARG A 170 -9.39 -20.29 -2.25
N PHE A 171 -9.20 -19.02 -2.63
CA PHE A 171 -10.12 -17.94 -2.27
C PHE A 171 -11.23 -17.79 -3.31
N GLU A 172 -12.47 -17.77 -2.86
CA GLU A 172 -13.64 -17.63 -3.75
C GLU A 172 -13.79 -16.20 -4.26
N SER A 173 -13.35 -15.21 -3.46
CA SER A 173 -13.40 -13.78 -3.79
C SER A 173 -12.55 -13.38 -5.00
N THR A 174 -11.50 -14.13 -5.32
CA THR A 174 -10.62 -13.88 -6.47
C THR A 174 -11.17 -14.48 -7.76
N ARG A 175 -12.09 -15.47 -7.69
CA ARG A 175 -12.70 -16.07 -8.88
C ARG A 175 -13.59 -15.10 -9.66
N ALA A 176 -14.21 -14.14 -8.97
CA ALA A 176 -15.07 -13.13 -9.60
C ALA A 176 -14.27 -12.20 -10.54
N PHE A 177 -13.04 -11.86 -10.17
CA PHE A 177 -12.18 -10.99 -10.98
C PHE A 177 -11.60 -11.70 -12.21
N VAL A 178 -11.36 -13.00 -12.13
CA VAL A 178 -10.88 -13.81 -13.28
C VAL A 178 -11.99 -14.08 -14.31
N ARG A 179 -13.27 -14.07 -13.88
CA ARG A 179 -14.41 -14.40 -14.76
C ARG A 179 -14.89 -13.25 -15.67
N GLN A 180 -14.32 -12.04 -15.57
CA GLN A 180 -14.89 -10.86 -16.23
C GLN A 180 -14.57 -10.70 -17.72
N SER A 181 -13.75 -11.54 -18.32
CA SER A 181 -13.71 -11.70 -19.78
C SER A 181 -14.82 -12.65 -20.24
N ALA A 182 -16.06 -12.38 -19.84
CA ALA A 182 -17.22 -12.92 -20.54
C ALA A 182 -17.25 -12.21 -21.90
N LEU A 183 -16.49 -12.77 -22.85
CA LEU A 183 -16.60 -12.46 -24.26
C LEU A 183 -18.10 -12.39 -24.59
N PRO A 184 -18.61 -11.32 -25.24
CA PRO A 184 -20.00 -11.30 -25.70
C PRO A 184 -20.25 -12.61 -26.45
N GLY A 185 -21.27 -13.35 -26.03
CA GLY A 185 -21.48 -14.80 -26.20
C GLY A 185 -21.60 -15.34 -27.62
N ASP A 186 -21.00 -14.67 -28.60
CA ASP A 186 -21.12 -14.90 -30.03
C ASP A 186 -19.77 -15.03 -30.75
N GLN A 187 -18.64 -14.80 -30.07
CA GLN A 187 -17.31 -14.95 -30.68
C GLN A 187 -16.65 -16.25 -30.20
N CYS A 188 -16.56 -17.22 -31.11
CA CYS A 188 -15.72 -18.39 -30.90
C CYS A 188 -14.25 -17.97 -31.00
N LEU A 189 -13.38 -18.55 -30.16
CA LEU A 189 -11.94 -18.42 -30.31
C LEU A 189 -11.52 -18.93 -31.70
N PRO A 190 -10.50 -18.34 -32.35
CA PRO A 190 -10.05 -18.76 -33.69
C PRO A 190 -9.51 -20.19 -33.73
N THR A 191 -9.28 -20.82 -32.57
CA THR A 191 -8.94 -22.24 -32.40
C THR A 191 -10.14 -23.17 -32.27
N CYS A 192 -11.37 -22.68 -32.32
CA CYS A 192 -12.55 -23.55 -32.38
C CYS A 192 -12.56 -24.34 -33.68
N LEU A 193 -12.76 -25.66 -33.58
CA LEU A 193 -13.01 -26.54 -34.72
C LEU A 193 -14.21 -26.03 -35.52
N LEU A 194 -14.13 -26.13 -36.85
CA LEU A 194 -15.18 -25.67 -37.78
C LEU A 194 -16.57 -26.29 -37.50
N ASP A 195 -16.62 -27.47 -36.86
CA ASP A 195 -17.87 -28.14 -36.47
C ASP A 195 -18.46 -27.68 -35.13
N CYS A 196 -18.01 -26.54 -34.58
CA CYS A 196 -18.65 -25.98 -33.41
C CYS A 196 -20.10 -25.57 -33.75
N ASN A 197 -21.07 -26.21 -33.09
CA ASN A 197 -22.52 -26.00 -33.26
C ASN A 197 -23.00 -24.53 -33.15
N ILE A 198 -22.14 -23.62 -32.68
CA ILE A 198 -22.41 -22.18 -32.60
C ILE A 198 -22.27 -21.51 -33.98
N HIS A 199 -21.36 -21.98 -34.84
CA HIS A 199 -21.19 -21.46 -36.21
C HIS A 199 -22.30 -21.91 -37.16
N GLY A 200 -22.81 -23.14 -37.01
CA GLY A 200 -23.85 -23.70 -37.88
C GLY A 200 -25.23 -23.02 -37.74
N ALA A 201 -25.53 -22.43 -36.58
CA ALA A 201 -26.83 -21.82 -36.34
C ALA A 201 -27.03 -20.46 -37.05
N LYS A 202 -25.95 -19.67 -37.22
CA LYS A 202 -26.03 -18.36 -37.90
C LYS A 202 -26.12 -18.49 -39.43
N ALA A 203 -25.59 -19.57 -40.01
CA ALA A 203 -25.61 -19.76 -41.47
C ALA A 203 -26.98 -20.17 -42.04
N LEU A 204 -27.91 -20.65 -41.21
CA LEU A 204 -29.13 -21.31 -41.68
C LEU A 204 -30.45 -20.63 -41.27
N GLY A 205 -30.41 -19.47 -40.61
CA GLY A 205 -31.61 -18.69 -40.26
C GLY A 205 -32.66 -19.49 -39.45
N ARG A 206 -32.29 -20.63 -38.86
CA ARG A 206 -33.20 -21.48 -38.12
C ARG A 206 -33.20 -21.06 -36.66
N VAL A 207 -34.34 -20.52 -36.23
CA VAL A 207 -34.68 -20.38 -34.82
C VAL A 207 -34.79 -21.80 -34.23
N VAL A 208 -33.75 -22.24 -33.54
CA VAL A 208 -33.76 -23.52 -32.81
C VAL A 208 -34.48 -23.30 -31.48
N PRO A 209 -35.58 -24.02 -31.17
CA PRO A 209 -36.25 -23.90 -29.89
C PRO A 209 -35.31 -24.31 -28.76
N ALA A 210 -35.30 -23.52 -27.69
CA ALA A 210 -34.48 -23.72 -26.50
C ALA A 210 -34.83 -25.05 -25.83
N ARG A 211 -34.06 -26.09 -26.14
CA ARG A 211 -34.08 -27.37 -25.42
C ARG A 211 -32.94 -27.34 -24.42
N GLU A 212 -33.27 -27.48 -23.13
CA GLU A 212 -32.31 -27.63 -22.02
C GLU A 212 -31.24 -28.67 -22.41
N ARG A 213 -30.03 -28.19 -22.71
CA ARG A 213 -28.86 -29.04 -22.86
C ARG A 213 -28.27 -29.28 -21.47
N VAL A 214 -28.60 -30.45 -20.93
CA VAL A 214 -27.83 -31.07 -19.86
C VAL A 214 -26.44 -31.36 -20.42
N CYS A 215 -25.46 -30.53 -20.08
CA CYS A 215 -24.06 -30.79 -20.41
C CYS A 215 -23.59 -31.99 -19.59
N GLY A 216 -23.62 -33.17 -20.22
CA GLY A 216 -22.99 -34.37 -19.70
C GLY A 216 -21.47 -34.19 -19.61
N GLY A 217 -20.98 -33.97 -18.39
CA GLY A 217 -19.91 -34.78 -17.80
C GLY A 217 -18.55 -34.86 -18.49
N HIS A 218 -18.16 -33.99 -19.42
CA HIS A 218 -16.79 -33.97 -19.93
C HIS A 218 -16.10 -32.62 -19.69
N GLN A 219 -15.10 -32.69 -18.80
CA GLN A 219 -14.03 -31.72 -18.60
C GLN A 219 -13.36 -31.37 -19.93
N CYS A 220 -13.84 -30.34 -20.62
CA CYS A 220 -13.07 -29.70 -21.68
C CYS A 220 -12.59 -28.33 -21.18
N CYS A 221 -11.27 -28.19 -21.17
CA CYS A 221 -10.52 -26.94 -21.12
C CYS A 221 -10.55 -26.17 -19.80
N LEU A 222 -9.76 -26.66 -18.84
CA LEU A 222 -9.10 -25.81 -17.84
C LEU A 222 -7.57 -25.96 -17.98
N MET A 223 -7.07 -25.75 -19.20
CA MET A 223 -5.65 -25.58 -19.48
C MET A 223 -5.51 -24.49 -20.55
N CYS A 224 -5.57 -23.24 -20.11
CA CYS A 224 -4.89 -22.12 -20.74
C CYS A 224 -4.72 -21.07 -19.63
N LEU A 225 -3.48 -21.02 -19.13
CA LEU A 225 -2.82 -20.06 -18.22
C LEU A 225 -3.68 -19.23 -17.26
#